data_AF-A0A956UGS1-F1
#
_entry.id   AF-A0A956UGS1-F1
#
_cell.length_a   1.000
_cell.length_b   1.000
_cell.length_c   1.000
_cell.angle_alpha   90.00
_cell.angle_beta   90.00
_cell.angle_gamma   90.00
#
_symmetry.space_group_name_H-M   'P 1'
#
loop_
_entity.id
_entity.type
_entity.pdbx_description
1 polymer ?
#
loop_
_entity_poly.entity_id
_entity_poly.type
_entity_poly.pdbx_seq_one_letter_code
_entity_poly.pdbx_strand_id
1 'polypeptide(L)'
;MRFWRRKQREDESAGDASTIAVDDREPVDEPQAGPLHMAEVLDLTEEETEELHEQTTRAVERTRKGWFSRLGGVFQSADFDESLWEEIEEILISADCGVETTGNLLAELRQQVDDYGMKKSSEVRDLLRDNLIRILEEPGVDLPRWALADAPSPLVIVVVGVNGAG
;
A
#
# COMPACT_ATOMS: atom_id res chain seq x y z
N MET A 1 -84.53 -19.43 12.38
CA MET A 1 -84.44 -18.36 11.35
C MET A 1 -83.33 -18.73 10.36
N ARG A 2 -83.58 -18.44 9.08
CA ARG A 2 -82.79 -18.70 7.85
C ARG A 2 -81.25 -18.59 8.04
N PHE A 3 -80.45 -19.59 7.71
CA PHE A 3 -79.92 -20.03 6.39
C PHE A 3 -79.05 -18.99 5.63
N TRP A 4 -77.74 -19.28 5.68
CA TRP A 4 -76.81 -19.46 4.54
C TRP A 4 -76.01 -18.31 3.90
N ARG A 5 -74.70 -18.59 3.91
CA ARG A 5 -73.66 -18.48 2.86
C ARG A 5 -73.10 -17.12 2.42
N ARG A 6 -71.79 -17.04 2.63
CA ARG A 6 -70.79 -16.21 1.94
C ARG A 6 -70.80 -16.47 0.42
N LYS A 7 -70.68 -15.42 -0.39
CA LYS A 7 -70.06 -15.45 -1.73
C LYS A 7 -69.45 -14.09 -2.10
N GLN A 8 -68.27 -14.17 -2.71
CA GLN A 8 -67.34 -13.14 -3.19
C GLN A 8 -67.94 -12.08 -4.13
N ARG A 9 -67.35 -10.88 -4.16
CA ARG A 9 -66.51 -10.35 -5.28
C ARG A 9 -65.88 -9.00 -4.91
N GLU A 10 -64.79 -8.70 -5.62
CA GLU A 10 -63.90 -7.54 -5.55
C GLU A 10 -64.62 -6.21 -5.90
N ASP A 11 -64.21 -5.09 -5.28
CA ASP A 11 -63.36 -4.07 -5.92
C ASP A 11 -63.06 -2.89 -4.96
N GLU A 12 -61.78 -2.50 -4.95
CA GLU A 12 -61.18 -1.18 -4.70
C GLU A 12 -61.62 -0.28 -3.53
N SER A 13 -60.67 0.02 -2.61
CA SER A 13 -60.13 1.39 -2.40
C SER A 13 -59.51 1.59 -1.00
N ALA A 14 -58.24 2.01 -1.02
CA ALA A 14 -57.54 2.92 -0.10
C ALA A 14 -57.07 2.43 1.30
N GLY A 15 -55.77 2.71 1.57
CA GLY A 15 -55.16 2.74 2.90
C GLY A 15 -53.83 1.99 2.98
N ASP A 16 -52.79 2.49 2.30
CA ASP A 16 -51.64 3.18 2.93
C ASP A 16 -50.65 2.25 3.64
N ALA A 17 -49.67 1.79 2.86
CA ALA A 17 -48.39 1.30 3.35
C ALA A 17 -47.30 2.13 2.68
N SER A 18 -46.86 3.17 3.39
CA SER A 18 -45.71 4.00 3.04
C SER A 18 -44.50 3.12 2.69
N THR A 19 -44.23 3.02 1.40
CA THR A 19 -43.03 2.40 0.84
C THR A 19 -41.93 3.44 0.89
N ILE A 20 -40.87 3.18 1.65
CA ILE A 20 -39.66 4.02 1.64
C ILE A 20 -39.03 3.83 0.27
N ALA A 21 -39.08 4.87 -0.56
CA ALA A 21 -38.38 4.92 -1.84
C ALA A 21 -36.88 4.80 -1.58
N VAL A 22 -36.28 3.72 -2.10
CA VAL A 22 -34.83 3.58 -2.17
C VAL A 22 -34.40 4.52 -3.30
N ASP A 23 -33.61 5.50 -2.91
CA ASP A 23 -33.01 6.54 -3.74
C ASP A 23 -32.04 5.88 -4.74
N ASP A 24 -32.45 5.79 -6.01
CA ASP A 24 -31.65 5.33 -7.16
C ASP A 24 -30.56 6.37 -7.48
N ARG A 25 -29.57 6.53 -6.59
CA ARG A 25 -28.34 7.23 -6.94
C ARG A 25 -27.49 6.30 -7.78
N GLU A 26 -27.20 6.72 -9.00
CA GLU A 26 -26.16 6.11 -9.83
C GLU A 26 -24.85 6.02 -9.02
N PRO A 27 -24.07 4.93 -9.19
CA PRO A 27 -22.77 4.82 -8.54
C PRO A 27 -21.93 6.00 -9.01
N VAL A 28 -21.56 6.87 -8.05
CA VAL A 28 -20.55 7.89 -8.29
C VAL A 28 -19.27 7.11 -8.60
N ASP A 29 -18.76 7.23 -9.82
CA ASP A 29 -17.42 6.75 -10.16
C ASP A 29 -16.46 7.34 -9.12
N GLU A 30 -15.99 6.49 -8.20
CA GLU A 30 -14.88 6.86 -7.33
C GLU A 30 -13.71 7.15 -8.26
N PRO A 31 -13.08 8.34 -8.17
CA PRO A 31 -11.89 8.60 -8.95
C PRO A 31 -10.88 7.52 -8.59
N GLN A 32 -10.49 6.71 -9.58
CA GLN A 32 -9.37 5.78 -9.41
C GLN A 32 -8.15 6.64 -9.13
N ALA A 33 -7.78 6.75 -7.86
CA ALA A 33 -6.57 7.41 -7.44
C ALA A 33 -5.40 6.61 -8.05
N GLY A 34 -4.87 7.09 -9.17
CA GLY A 34 -3.53 6.73 -9.59
C GLY A 34 -2.55 7.05 -8.45
N PRO A 35 -1.37 6.41 -8.39
CA PRO A 35 -0.40 6.66 -7.33
C PRO A 35 -0.13 8.17 -7.24
N LEU A 36 -0.59 8.78 -6.15
CA LEU A 36 -0.42 10.20 -5.91
C LEU A 36 1.07 10.45 -5.64
N HIS A 37 1.74 11.14 -6.55
CA HIS A 37 3.12 11.54 -6.37
C HIS A 37 3.13 12.64 -5.29
N MET A 38 3.77 12.40 -4.13
CA MET A 38 3.78 13.33 -2.98
C MET A 38 4.14 14.78 -3.36
N ALA A 39 5.02 14.98 -4.35
CA ALA A 39 5.38 16.31 -4.83
C ALA A 39 4.21 17.07 -5.47
N GLU A 40 3.32 16.35 -6.16
CA GLU A 40 2.14 16.91 -6.82
C GLU A 40 1.05 17.26 -5.80
N VAL A 41 0.94 16.50 -4.72
CA VAL A 41 -0.02 16.79 -3.64
C VAL A 41 0.43 17.92 -2.72
N LEU A 42 1.74 18.08 -2.55
CA LEU A 42 2.33 19.16 -1.77
C LEU A 42 2.56 20.44 -2.57
N ASP A 43 2.20 20.46 -3.87
CA ASP A 43 2.42 21.58 -4.80
C ASP A 43 3.87 22.10 -4.74
N LEU A 44 4.84 21.17 -4.66
CA LEU A 44 6.24 21.51 -4.54
C LEU A 44 6.79 22.01 -5.88
N THR A 45 7.58 23.06 -5.82
CA THR A 45 8.40 23.49 -6.96
C THR A 45 9.48 22.45 -7.27
N GLU A 46 10.07 22.54 -8.47
CA GLU A 46 11.21 21.70 -8.86
C GLU A 46 12.38 21.86 -7.88
N GLU A 47 12.67 23.10 -7.46
CA GLU A 47 13.72 23.42 -6.48
C GLU A 47 13.47 22.76 -5.11
N GLU A 48 12.24 22.83 -4.60
CA GLU A 48 11.87 22.21 -3.32
C GLU A 48 11.91 20.68 -3.39
N THR A 49 11.57 20.09 -4.54
CA THR A 49 11.65 18.64 -4.77
C THR A 49 13.09 18.15 -4.78
N GLU A 50 13.98 18.89 -5.44
CA GLU A 50 15.42 18.60 -5.43
C GLU A 50 16.00 18.73 -4.02
N GLU A 51 15.65 19.79 -3.29
CA GLU A 51 16.10 19.98 -1.92
C GLU A 51 15.63 18.83 -1.01
N LEU A 52 14.36 18.43 -1.11
CA LEU A 52 13.81 17.30 -0.38
C LEU A 52 14.56 16.01 -0.71
N HIS A 53 14.83 15.75 -1.99
CA HIS A 53 15.58 14.57 -2.42
C HIS A 53 17.00 14.55 -1.84
N GLU A 54 17.68 15.69 -1.82
CA GLU A 54 19.00 15.80 -1.18
C GLU A 54 18.93 15.56 0.33
N GLN A 55 17.95 16.17 1.01
CA GLN A 55 17.75 16.00 2.45
C GLN A 55 17.47 14.54 2.80
N THR A 56 16.56 13.88 2.07
CA THR A 56 16.27 12.44 2.23
C THR A 56 17.52 11.61 1.96
N THR A 57 18.27 11.89 0.89
CA THR A 57 19.50 11.19 0.55
C THR A 57 20.54 11.29 1.67
N ARG A 58 20.69 12.47 2.27
CA ARG A 58 21.58 12.68 3.42
C ARG A 58 21.08 11.93 4.66
N ALA A 59 19.78 11.99 4.94
CA ALA A 59 19.17 11.35 6.12
C ALA A 59 19.37 9.83 6.11
N VAL A 60 19.25 9.18 4.94
CA VAL A 60 19.38 7.72 4.82
C VAL A 60 20.81 7.25 4.53
N GLU A 61 21.78 8.16 4.42
CA GLU A 61 23.13 7.84 3.94
C GLU A 61 23.81 6.75 4.80
N ARG A 62 23.62 6.80 6.12
CA ARG A 62 24.23 5.84 7.06
C ARG A 62 23.69 4.43 6.86
N THR A 63 22.36 4.29 6.77
CA THR A 63 21.67 3.03 6.49
C THR A 63 22.07 2.51 5.11
N ARG A 64 22.09 3.39 4.10
CA ARG A 64 22.49 3.06 2.73
C ARG A 64 23.92 2.50 2.68
N LYS A 65 24.89 3.16 3.31
CA LYS A 65 26.29 2.70 3.31
C LYS A 65 26.46 1.33 3.97
N GLY A 66 25.80 1.09 5.11
CA GLY A 66 25.89 -0.18 5.83
C GLY A 66 25.26 -1.34 5.05
N TRP A 67 24.04 -1.13 4.55
CA TRP A 67 23.26 -2.15 3.88
C TRP A 67 23.74 -2.45 2.45
N PHE A 68 23.95 -1.42 1.62
CA PHE A 68 24.38 -1.62 0.22
C PHE A 68 25.78 -2.20 0.08
N SER A 69 26.68 -1.93 1.02
CA SER A 69 28.03 -2.49 0.99
C SER A 69 27.99 -4.01 1.14
N ARG A 70 27.17 -4.51 2.08
CA ARG A 70 26.97 -5.94 2.31
C ARG A 70 26.26 -6.59 1.13
N LEU A 71 25.11 -6.05 0.76
CA LEU A 71 24.28 -6.58 -0.32
C LEU A 71 25.00 -6.53 -1.68
N GLY A 72 25.79 -5.49 -1.93
CA GLY A 72 26.63 -5.38 -3.12
C GLY A 72 27.76 -6.41 -3.16
N GLY A 73 28.26 -6.87 -2.02
CA GLY A 73 29.22 -7.98 -1.91
C GLY A 73 28.56 -9.32 -2.25
N VAL A 74 27.36 -9.56 -1.72
CA VAL A 74 26.55 -10.75 -1.99
C VAL A 74 26.32 -10.92 -3.49
N PHE A 75 25.85 -9.89 -4.19
CA PHE A 75 25.59 -9.97 -5.63
C PHE A 75 26.84 -9.94 -6.53
N GLN A 76 28.06 -9.81 -5.99
CA GLN A 76 29.31 -9.91 -6.76
C GLN A 76 29.84 -11.34 -6.85
N SER A 77 29.33 -12.27 -6.03
CA SER A 77 29.67 -13.68 -6.17
C SER A 77 29.12 -14.24 -7.49
N ALA A 78 29.85 -15.19 -8.08
CA ALA A 78 29.56 -15.71 -9.42
C ALA A 78 28.40 -16.72 -9.43
N ASP A 79 28.09 -17.31 -8.29
CA ASP A 79 27.12 -18.41 -8.17
C ASP A 79 25.90 -17.96 -7.36
N PHE A 80 24.74 -18.12 -7.98
CA PHE A 80 23.44 -17.82 -7.39
C PHE A 80 22.87 -19.14 -6.83
N ASP A 81 23.16 -19.42 -5.56
CA ASP A 81 22.82 -20.67 -4.87
C ASP A 81 22.02 -20.43 -3.57
N GLU A 82 21.75 -21.50 -2.81
CA GLU A 82 21.01 -21.41 -1.56
C GLU A 82 21.71 -20.55 -0.50
N SER A 83 23.04 -20.53 -0.49
CA SER A 83 23.81 -19.71 0.46
C SER A 83 23.62 -18.22 0.22
N LEU A 84 23.47 -17.82 -1.04
CA LEU A 84 23.16 -16.44 -1.40
C LEU A 84 21.83 -15.98 -0.79
N TRP A 85 20.81 -16.84 -0.84
CA TRP A 85 19.50 -16.51 -0.30
C TRP A 85 19.53 -16.36 1.22
N GLU A 86 20.26 -17.23 1.92
CA GLU A 86 20.49 -17.12 3.37
C GLU A 86 21.21 -15.80 3.73
N GLU A 87 22.23 -15.41 2.95
CA GLU A 87 22.93 -14.14 3.16
C GLU A 87 22.02 -12.92 2.95
N ILE A 88 21.14 -12.94 1.93
CA ILE A 88 20.18 -11.86 1.69
C ILE A 88 19.18 -11.77 2.86
N GLU A 89 18.68 -12.92 3.35
CA GLU A 89 17.76 -12.99 4.50
C GLU A 89 18.40 -12.40 5.76
N GLU A 90 19.62 -12.82 6.09
CA GLU A 90 20.36 -12.29 7.25
C GLU A 90 20.53 -10.78 7.15
N ILE A 91 20.90 -10.28 5.96
CA ILE A 91 21.08 -8.85 5.73
C ILE A 91 19.77 -8.08 5.98
N LEU A 92 18.65 -8.54 5.43
CA LEU A 92 17.35 -7.88 5.56
C LEU A 92 16.84 -7.90 7.01
N ILE A 93 16.97 -9.03 7.72
CA ILE A 93 16.62 -9.12 9.14
C ILE A 93 17.50 -8.20 9.98
N SER A 94 18.81 -8.13 9.70
CA SER A 94 19.75 -7.24 10.39
C SER A 94 19.50 -5.74 10.11
N ALA A 95 18.73 -5.43 9.07
CA ALA A 95 18.35 -4.09 8.67
C ALA A 95 16.96 -3.67 9.19
N ASP A 96 16.45 -4.36 10.22
CA ASP A 96 15.16 -4.09 10.86
C ASP A 96 13.93 -4.32 9.96
N CYS A 97 14.01 -5.12 8.89
CA CYS A 97 12.84 -5.47 8.06
C CYS A 97 11.86 -6.43 8.75
N GLY A 98 12.33 -7.19 9.73
CA GLY A 98 11.54 -8.22 10.42
C GLY A 98 11.49 -9.56 9.66
N VAL A 99 11.28 -10.66 10.40
CA VAL A 99 11.35 -12.03 9.87
C VAL A 99 10.23 -12.32 8.88
N GLU A 100 9.00 -11.93 9.21
CA GLU A 100 7.82 -12.20 8.37
C GLU A 100 7.89 -11.48 7.02
N THR A 101 8.15 -10.17 7.03
CA THR A 101 8.30 -9.37 5.80
C THR A 101 9.42 -9.90 4.93
N THR A 102 10.57 -10.23 5.53
CA THR A 102 11.72 -10.77 4.80
C THR A 102 11.40 -12.12 4.17
N GLY A 103 10.78 -13.04 4.93
CA GLY A 103 10.40 -14.36 4.43
C GLY A 103 9.41 -14.29 3.26
N ASN A 104 8.39 -13.43 3.38
CA ASN A 104 7.41 -13.22 2.32
C ASN A 104 8.06 -12.62 1.06
N LEU A 105 8.91 -11.60 1.23
CA LEU A 105 9.66 -10.98 0.14
C LEU A 105 10.53 -11.99 -0.60
N LEU A 106 11.30 -12.81 0.12
CA LEU A 106 12.21 -13.77 -0.49
C LEU A 106 11.50 -14.94 -1.16
N ALA A 107 10.37 -15.40 -0.61
CA ALA A 107 9.55 -16.42 -1.24
C ALA A 107 9.01 -15.93 -2.60
N GLU A 108 8.50 -14.70 -2.65
CA GLU A 108 8.01 -14.12 -3.90
C GLU A 108 9.15 -13.85 -4.90
N LEU A 109 10.28 -13.33 -4.42
CA LEU A 109 11.46 -13.09 -5.24
C LEU A 109 12.00 -14.39 -5.86
N ARG A 110 12.09 -15.48 -5.09
CA ARG A 110 12.50 -16.81 -5.60
C ARG A 110 11.57 -17.28 -6.71
N GLN A 111 10.25 -17.19 -6.50
CA GLN A 111 9.27 -17.58 -7.50
C GLN A 111 9.45 -16.78 -8.80
N GLN A 112 9.62 -15.47 -8.71
CA GLN A 112 9.83 -14.61 -9.88
C GLN A 112 11.16 -14.91 -10.60
N VAL A 113 12.24 -15.18 -9.87
CA VAL A 113 13.54 -15.57 -10.45
C VAL A 113 13.40 -16.86 -11.26
N ASP A 114 12.67 -17.84 -10.74
CA ASP A 114 12.39 -19.11 -11.42
C ASP A 114 11.50 -18.90 -12.65
N ASP A 115 10.43 -18.11 -12.52
CA ASP A 115 9.48 -17.82 -13.61
C ASP A 115 10.14 -17.08 -14.79
N TYR A 116 11.02 -16.12 -14.49
CA TYR A 116 11.75 -15.36 -15.50
C TYR A 116 13.05 -16.05 -15.96
N GLY A 117 13.45 -17.14 -15.31
CA GLY A 117 14.68 -17.87 -15.62
C GLY A 117 15.93 -16.99 -15.51
N MET A 118 15.97 -16.10 -14.51
CA MET A 118 17.08 -15.17 -14.32
C MET A 118 18.37 -15.91 -13.94
N LYS A 119 19.50 -15.47 -14.49
CA LYS A 119 20.80 -16.13 -14.29
C LYS A 119 21.90 -15.21 -13.80
N LYS A 120 21.64 -13.90 -13.78
CA LYS A 120 22.62 -12.91 -13.33
C LYS A 120 22.19 -12.34 -11.99
N SER A 121 23.13 -12.31 -11.05
CA SER A 121 22.97 -11.66 -9.76
C SER A 121 22.51 -10.19 -9.87
N SER A 122 22.94 -9.48 -10.92
CA SER A 122 22.50 -8.11 -11.19
C SER A 122 21.01 -8.00 -11.50
N GLU A 123 20.46 -8.95 -12.27
CA GLU A 123 19.04 -8.98 -12.64
C GLU A 123 18.17 -9.27 -11.39
N VAL A 124 18.63 -10.18 -10.53
CA VAL A 124 17.96 -10.47 -9.25
C VAL A 124 18.03 -9.27 -8.29
N ARG A 125 19.16 -8.55 -8.27
CA ARG A 125 19.29 -7.32 -7.47
C ARG A 125 18.27 -6.27 -7.88
N ASP A 126 18.10 -6.04 -9.18
CA ASP A 126 17.10 -5.10 -9.67
C ASP A 126 15.68 -5.57 -9.31
N LEU A 127 15.40 -6.87 -9.43
CA LEU A 127 14.12 -7.45 -9.05
C LEU A 127 13.83 -7.33 -7.54
N LEU A 128 14.85 -7.53 -6.68
CA LEU A 128 14.75 -7.30 -5.23
C LEU A 128 14.40 -5.85 -4.93
N ARG A 129 15.05 -4.89 -5.61
CA ARG A 129 14.74 -3.46 -5.47
C ARG A 129 13.27 -3.19 -5.82
N ASP A 130 12.81 -3.71 -6.94
CA ASP A 130 11.45 -3.46 -7.42
C ASP A 130 10.40 -4.07 -6.46
N ASN A 131 10.67 -5.25 -5.89
CA ASN A 131 9.79 -5.83 -4.86
C ASN A 131 9.78 -5.01 -3.55
N LEU A 132 10.93 -4.50 -3.12
CA LEU A 132 11.01 -3.63 -1.95
C LEU A 132 10.22 -2.32 -2.15
N ILE A 133 10.27 -1.75 -3.35
CA ILE A 133 9.44 -0.58 -3.71
C ILE A 133 7.97 -0.95 -3.63
N ARG A 134 7.56 -2.08 -4.23
CA ARG A 134 6.17 -2.53 -4.22
C ARG A 134 5.61 -2.76 -2.81
N ILE A 135 6.43 -3.26 -1.88
CA ILE A 135 6.03 -3.40 -0.46
C ILE A 135 5.71 -2.04 0.16
N LEU A 136 6.43 -0.97 -0.22
CA LEU A 136 6.17 0.39 0.27
C LEU A 136 4.99 1.07 -0.45
N GLU A 137 4.72 0.66 -1.69
CA GLU A 137 3.62 1.15 -2.52
C GLU A 137 2.30 0.39 -2.29
N GLU A 138 2.17 -0.36 -1.18
CA GLU A 138 1.03 -1.24 -0.95
C GLU A 138 -0.31 -0.48 -1.16
N PRO A 139 -1.18 -0.96 -2.08
CA PRO A 139 -2.43 -0.28 -2.41
C PRO A 139 -3.33 -0.07 -1.20
N GLY A 140 -3.81 1.16 -1.02
CA GLY A 140 -4.76 1.51 0.05
C GLY A 140 -4.19 2.38 1.17
N VAL A 141 -2.91 2.76 1.11
CA VAL A 141 -2.40 3.88 1.90
C VAL A 141 -2.70 5.18 1.15
N ASP A 142 -3.93 5.66 1.29
CA ASP A 142 -4.27 7.01 0.85
C ASP A 142 -3.37 8.02 1.58
N LEU A 143 -3.09 9.14 0.90
CA LEU A 143 -2.50 10.26 1.60
C LEU A 143 -3.36 10.60 2.81
N PRO A 144 -2.73 10.84 3.96
CA PRO A 144 -3.49 11.08 5.17
C PRO A 144 -4.34 12.35 4.97
N ARG A 145 -5.58 12.35 5.49
CA ARG A 145 -6.56 13.45 5.23
C ARG A 145 -6.06 14.86 5.56
N TRP A 146 -5.03 14.98 6.40
CA TRP A 146 -4.40 16.26 6.71
C TRP A 146 -3.51 16.81 5.59
N ALA A 147 -3.07 15.97 4.67
CA ALA A 147 -2.24 16.33 3.50
C ALA A 147 -3.10 16.68 2.27
N LEU A 148 -4.42 16.54 2.34
CA LEU A 148 -5.33 16.87 1.25
C LEU A 148 -5.72 18.35 1.29
N ALA A 149 -5.95 18.95 0.12
CA ALA A 149 -6.30 20.36 -0.02
C ALA A 149 -7.63 20.74 0.69
N ASP A 150 -8.52 19.77 0.90
CA ASP A 150 -9.80 19.92 1.59
C ASP A 150 -9.76 19.50 3.08
N ALA A 151 -8.56 19.44 3.67
CA ALA A 151 -8.38 19.08 5.07
C ALA A 151 -9.31 19.90 6.01
N PRO A 152 -9.91 19.26 7.02
CA PRO A 152 -10.87 19.91 7.91
C PRO A 152 -10.22 21.06 8.69
N SER A 153 -10.99 22.14 8.89
CA SER A 153 -10.59 23.29 9.69
C SER A 153 -11.56 23.50 10.85
N PRO A 154 -11.11 23.49 12.12
CA PRO A 154 -9.71 23.34 12.54
C PRO A 154 -9.19 21.90 12.40
N LEU A 155 -7.94 21.77 11.94
CA LEU A 155 -7.24 20.49 11.90
C LEU A 155 -6.73 20.15 13.31
N VAL A 156 -7.18 19.02 13.85
CA VAL A 156 -6.73 18.51 15.16
C VAL A 156 -5.93 17.23 14.95
N ILE A 157 -4.61 17.31 15.16
CA ILE A 157 -3.69 16.16 15.11
C ILE A 157 -3.40 15.71 16.55
N VAL A 158 -3.78 14.48 16.91
CA VAL A 158 -3.45 13.87 18.19
C VAL A 158 -2.26 12.95 18.00
N VAL A 159 -1.08 13.39 18.42
CA VAL A 159 0.14 12.58 18.40
C VAL A 159 0.17 11.69 19.64
N VAL A 160 0.27 10.38 19.44
CA VAL A 160 0.36 9.37 20.50
C VAL A 160 1.71 8.65 20.42
N GLY A 161 2.31 8.35 21.56
CA GLY A 161 3.61 7.69 21.61
C GLY A 161 4.03 7.36 23.04
N VAL A 162 5.05 6.52 23.18
CA VAL A 162 5.72 6.26 24.47
C VAL A 162 6.77 7.35 24.75
N ASN A 163 7.15 7.53 26.01
CA ASN A 163 8.18 8.50 26.38
C ASN A 163 9.51 8.18 25.68
N GLY A 164 10.07 9.14 24.95
CA GLY A 164 11.38 9.02 24.30
C GLY A 164 11.39 8.43 22.88
N ALA A 165 10.23 8.24 22.25
CA ALA A 165 10.13 7.80 20.85
C ALA A 165 10.29 8.93 19.80
N GLY A 166 10.40 10.17 20.28
CA GLY A 166 10.59 11.36 19.44
C GLY A 166 11.94 11.36 18.75
#